data_AF-A0A9D4Y4R2-F1
#
_entry.id   AF-A0A9D4Y4R2-F1
#
_cell.length_a   1.000
_cell.length_b   1.000
_cell.length_c   1.000
_cell.angle_alpha   90.00
_cell.angle_beta   90.00
_cell.angle_gamma   90.00
#
_symmetry.space_group_name_H-M   'P 1'
#
loop_
_entity.id
_entity.type
_entity.pdbx_description
1 polymer ?
#
loop_
_entity_poly.entity_id
_entity_poly.type
_entity_poly.pdbx_seq_one_letter_code
_entity_poly.pdbx_strand_id
1 'polypeptide(L)' 'MEPILRSAMDGHNVCIFAYGQTGTGKTFTMDGTNEQLGIIPRAIEELFRQVSMDASSSFTFSMRHLNEPTMCRLVVIY' A
#
# COMPACT_ATOMS: atom_id res chain seq x y z
N MET A 1 5.44 -8.95 0.48
CA MET A 1 4.23 -8.08 0.56
C MET A 1 2.94 -8.89 0.61
N GLU A 2 2.90 -10.08 0.01
CA GLU A 2 1.75 -11.00 0.07
C GLU A 2 1.07 -11.18 1.43
N PRO A 3 1.76 -11.41 2.57
CA PRO A 3 1.04 -11.68 3.83
C PRO A 3 0.24 -10.47 4.31
N ILE A 4 0.75 -9.26 4.07
CA ILE A 4 0.11 -8.00 4.48
C ILE A 4 -1.16 -7.75 3.66
N LEU A 5 -1.10 -8.04 2.36
CA LEU A 5 -2.23 -7.87 1.46
C LEU A 5 -3.31 -8.93 1.67
N ARG A 6 -2.93 -10.18 1.94
CA ARG A 6 -3.88 -11.24 2.30
C ARG A 6 -4.65 -10.90 3.58
N SER A 7 -3.96 -10.43 4.62
CA SER A 7 -4.65 -9.98 5.84
C SER A 7 -5.64 -8.83 5.58
N ALA A 8 -5.31 -7.91 4.67
CA ALA A 8 -6.23 -6.86 4.26
C ALA A 8 -7.47 -7.44 3.54
N MET A 9 -7.29 -8.42 2.66
CA MET A 9 -8.38 -9.14 1.98
C MET A 9 -9.24 -9.98 2.94
N ASP A 10 -8.64 -10.49 4.02
CA ASP A 10 -9.34 -11.21 5.10
C ASP A 10 -10.12 -10.27 6.04
N GLY A 11 -10.21 -8.96 5.72
CA GLY A 11 -10.95 -7.97 6.48
C GLY A 11 -10.19 -7.37 7.68
N HIS A 12 -8.87 -7.54 7.75
CA HIS A 12 -8.05 -6.90 8.79
C HIS A 12 -7.57 -5.53 8.34
N ASN A 13 -7.64 -4.54 9.24
CA ASN A 13 -7.07 -3.22 8.98
C ASN A 13 -5.56 -3.29 8.93
N VAL A 14 -4.98 -2.84 7.81
CA VAL A 14 -3.54 -2.86 7.57
C VAL A 14 -3.03 -1.44 7.40
N CYS A 15 -1.92 -1.14 8.08
CA CYS A 15 -1.25 0.15 8.00
C CYS A 15 0.26 -0.05 7.81
N ILE A 16 0.81 0.55 6.76
CA ILE A 16 2.24 0.53 6.46
C ILE A 16 2.82 1.93 6.67
N PHE A 17 3.95 1.99 7.37
CA PHE A 17 4.66 3.22 7.67
C PHE A 17 6.09 3.17 7.16
N ALA A 18 6.51 4.23 6.47
CA ALA A 18 7.91 4.51 6.26
C ALA A 18 8.31 5.69 7.16
N TYR A 19 9.23 5.44 8.09
CA TYR A 19 9.72 6.43 9.04
C TYR A 19 11.21 6.72 8.80
N GLY A 20 11.60 7.98 8.95
CA GLY A 20 12.99 8.40 8.79
C GLY A 20 13.14 9.90 8.61
N GLN A 21 14.36 10.41 8.67
CA GLN A 21 14.66 11.82 8.44
C GLN A 21 14.37 12.22 6.97
N THR A 22 14.18 13.50 6.67
CA THR A 22 14.09 14.00 5.29
C THR A 22 15.34 13.61 4.51
N GLY A 23 15.17 13.13 3.27
CA GLY A 23 16.29 12.69 2.42
C GLY A 23 16.69 11.22 2.57
N THR A 24 16.12 10.46 3.51
CA THR A 24 16.47 9.03 3.72
C THR A 24 15.70 8.05 2.83
N GLY A 25 15.06 8.53 1.75
CA GLY A 25 14.39 7.65 0.79
C GLY A 25 13.02 7.10 1.21
N LYS A 26 12.28 7.76 2.11
CA LYS A 26 10.90 7.39 2.47
C LYS A 26 9.98 7.33 1.24
N THR A 27 9.94 8.41 0.47
CA THR A 27 9.17 8.52 -0.78
C THR A 27 9.66 7.51 -1.82
N PHE A 28 10.97 7.31 -1.93
CA PHE A 28 11.53 6.28 -2.81
C PHE A 28 11.10 4.86 -2.41
N THR A 29 10.92 4.58 -1.13
CA THR A 29 10.43 3.26 -0.67
C THR A 29 8.92 3.13 -0.86
N MET A 30 8.15 4.16 -0.55
CA MET A 30 6.69 4.13 -0.59
C MET A 30 6.13 4.31 -2.01
N ASP A 31 6.52 5.36 -2.72
CA ASP A 31 6.07 5.65 -4.09
C ASP A 31 7.02 5.02 -5.13
N GLY A 32 8.33 5.12 -4.89
CA GLY A 32 9.34 4.69 -5.86
C GLY A 32 9.54 5.68 -7.00
N THR A 33 10.03 5.16 -8.11
CA THR A 33 10.20 5.87 -9.39
C THR A 33 9.47 5.11 -10.50
N ASN A 34 9.36 5.72 -11.70
CA ASN A 34 8.75 5.05 -12.85
C ASN A 34 9.49 3.77 -13.27
N GLU A 35 10.80 3.71 -13.02
CA GLU A 35 11.64 2.54 -13.30
C GLU A 35 11.58 1.52 -12.16
N GLN A 36 11.40 2.00 -10.93
CA GLN A 36 11.43 1.18 -9.73
C GLN A 36 10.26 1.51 -8.81
N LEU A 37 9.14 0.84 -9.07
CA LEU A 37 7.90 0.98 -8.30
C LEU A 37 8.13 0.72 -6.82
N GLY A 38 7.59 1.60 -5.96
CA GLY A 38 7.62 1.48 -4.51
C GLY A 38 6.55 0.55 -3.95
N ILE A 39 6.35 0.59 -2.64
CA ILE A 39 5.38 -0.24 -1.92
C ILE A 39 3.94 0.05 -2.36
N ILE A 40 3.55 1.33 -2.49
CA ILE A 40 2.18 1.76 -2.82
C ILE A 40 1.72 1.21 -4.17
N PRO A 41 2.40 1.48 -5.31
CA PRO A 41 1.96 0.99 -6.61
C PRO A 41 1.94 -0.55 -6.69
N ARG A 42 2.91 -1.23 -6.04
CA ARG A 42 2.93 -2.70 -5.95
C ARG A 42 1.77 -3.26 -5.12
N ALA A 43 1.39 -2.56 -4.05
CA ALA A 43 0.23 -2.92 -3.22
C ALA A 43 -1.04 -2.96 -4.07
N ILE A 44 -1.24 -1.88 -4.83
CA ILE A 44 -2.42 -1.66 -5.65
C ILE A 44 -2.51 -2.73 -6.73
N GLU A 45 -1.43 -2.98 -7.46
CA GLU A 45 -1.38 -4.00 -8.51
C GLU A 45 -1.76 -5.38 -7.97
N GLU A 46 -1.18 -5.78 -6.83
CA GLU A 46 -1.45 -7.07 -6.22
C GLU A 46 -2.87 -7.15 -5.64
N LEU A 47 -3.40 -6.07 -5.06
CA LEU A 47 -4.81 -6.01 -4.63
C LEU A 47 -5.76 -6.23 -5.80
N PHE A 48 -5.58 -5.49 -6.90
CA PHE A 48 -6.40 -5.67 -8.09
C PHE A 48 -6.26 -7.08 -8.68
N ARG A 49 -5.05 -7.64 -8.67
CA ARG A 49 -4.80 -9.02 -9.11
C ARG A 49 -5.61 -10.01 -8.27
N GLN A 50 -5.64 -9.88 -6.94
CA GLN A 50 -6.39 -10.80 -6.09
C GLN A 50 -7.91 -10.63 -6.26
N VAL A 51 -8.40 -9.40 -6.35
CA VAL A 51 -9.83 -9.13 -6.64
C VAL A 51 -10.25 -9.71 -7.98
N SER A 52 -9.38 -9.69 -8.99
CA SER A 52 -9.68 -10.31 -10.29
C SER A 52 -9.77 -11.84 -10.22
N MET A 53 -9.10 -12.47 -9.25
CA MET A 53 -9.18 -13.91 -9.01
C MET A 53 -10.41 -14.29 -8.18
N ASP A 54 -10.87 -13.40 -7.29
CA ASP A 54 -12.04 -13.58 -6.43
C ASP A 54 -13.24 -12.73 -6.89
N ALA A 55 -13.95 -13.22 -7.92
CA ALA A 55 -15.12 -12.55 -8.49
C ALA A 55 -16.39 -12.61 -7.60
N SER A 56 -16.33 -13.28 -6.45
CA SER A 56 -17.49 -13.52 -5.59
C SER A 56 -17.83 -12.36 -4.66
N SER A 57 -16.93 -11.37 -4.50
CA SER A 57 -17.09 -10.26 -3.54
C SER A 57 -16.81 -8.90 -4.19
N SER A 58 -17.59 -7.89 -3.83
CA SER A 58 -17.32 -6.49 -4.19
C SER A 58 -16.40 -5.85 -3.15
N PHE A 59 -15.24 -5.35 -3.56
CA PHE A 59 -14.25 -4.71 -2.68
C PHE A 59 -14.21 -3.20 -2.93
N THR A 60 -14.10 -2.37 -1.88
CA THR A 60 -14.03 -0.90 -2.01
C THR A 60 -12.75 -0.37 -1.37
N PHE A 61 -11.71 -0.14 -2.17
CA PHE A 61 -10.44 0.36 -1.63
C PHE A 61 -10.43 1.88 -1.50
N SER A 62 -10.11 2.38 -0.31
CA SER A 62 -9.84 3.80 -0.06
C SER A 62 -8.38 4.04 0.30
N MET A 63 -7.67 4.82 -0.53
CA MET A 63 -6.28 5.19 -0.29
C MET A 63 -6.16 6.63 0.16
N ARG A 64 -5.37 6.88 1.22
CA ARG A 64 -4.95 8.22 1.63
C ARG A 64 -3.45 8.29 1.76
N HIS A 65 -2.85 9.19 0.98
CA HIS A 65 -1.44 9.54 1.10
C HIS A 65 -1.31 10.77 2.01
N LEU A 66 -0.61 10.60 3.14
CA LEU A 66 -0.23 11.69 4.02
C LEU A 66 1.29 11.79 4.02
N ASN A 67 1.81 12.93 3.56
CA ASN A 67 3.24 13.23 3.53
C ASN A 67 3.59 14.12 4.72
N GLU A 68 4.02 13.50 5.82
CA GLU A 68 4.64 14.20 6.93
C GLU A 68 6.17 14.15 6.76
N PRO A 69 6.92 15.21 7.10
CA PRO A 69 8.37 15.29 6.87
C PRO A 69 9.16 14.12 7.47
N THR A 70 8.63 13.48 8.51
CA THR A 70 9.23 12.34 9.21
C THR A 70 8.56 11.00 8.90
N MET A 71 7.41 10.98 8.23
CA MET A 71 6.56 9.78 8.16
C MET A 71 5.66 9.76 6.92
N CYS A 72 5.72 8.68 6.15
CA CYS A 72 4.77 8.38 5.08
C CYS A 72 3.86 7.24 5.55
N ARG A 73 2.54 7.41 5.44
CA ARG A 73 1.55 6.41 5.86
C ARG A 73 0.70 5.95 4.68
N LEU A 74 0.62 4.62 4.50
CA LEU A 74 -0.36 3.96 3.66
C LEU A 74 -1.36 3.23 4.57
N VAL A 75 -2.65 3.58 4.45
CA VAL A 75 -3.75 2.86 5.10
C VAL A 75 -4.55 2.18 4.01
N VAL A 76 -4.74 0.87 4.15
CA VAL A 76 -5.66 0.11 3.29
C VAL A 76 -6.92 -0.14 4.11
N ILE A 77 -8.03 0.46 3.66
CA ILE A 77 -9.36 0.29 4.24
C ILE A 77 -10.22 -0.40 3.18
N TYR A 78 -10.87 -1.48 3.60
CA TYR A 78 -11.71 -2.39 2.82
C TYR A 78 -13.09 -1.82 2.51
#